data_AF-A0A2D0IJZ1-F1
#
_entry.id   AF-A0A2D0IJZ1-F1
#
_cell.length_a   1.000
_cell.length_b   1.000
_cell.length_c   1.000
_cell.angle_alpha   90.00
_cell.angle_beta   90.00
_cell.angle_gamma   90.00
#
_symmetry.space_group_name_H-M   'P 1'
#
loop_
_entity.id
_entity.type
_entity.pdbx_description
1 polymer ?
#
loop_
_entity_poly.entity_id
_entity_poly.type
_entity_poly.pdbx_seq_one_letter_code
_entity_poly.pdbx_strand_id
1 'polypeptide(L)'
;MLSTAIKPNYQTIQQNPDGVRLTGTDETGQQAELTLTVHTWFERSGLTKDFYSHAKQLCQSLGSRIASKYVLERLYEEWGNFYLYDGWAREFYVTSTDYLAASSGSAEHQAKWAFWAETDRWMRNAWAMTAFACGKQQY
;
A
#
# COMPACT_ATOMS: atom_id res chain seq x y z
N MET A 1 22.74 -3.54 12.14
CA MET A 1 23.72 -2.77 11.35
C MET A 1 23.92 -3.49 10.04
N LEU A 2 23.50 -2.91 8.92
CA LEU A 2 23.78 -3.41 7.57
C LEU A 2 24.71 -2.40 6.89
N SER A 3 25.86 -2.88 6.42
CA SER A 3 26.85 -2.11 5.65
C SER A 3 26.66 -2.44 4.17
N THR A 4 26.53 -1.43 3.31
CA THR A 4 26.49 -1.63 1.85
C THR A 4 27.20 -0.49 1.12
N ALA A 5 28.28 -0.86 0.40
CA ALA A 5 28.97 -0.05 -0.60
C ALA A 5 28.10 0.13 -1.87
N ILE A 6 28.20 1.28 -2.53
CA ILE A 6 27.32 1.65 -3.66
C ILE A 6 27.74 0.93 -4.96
N LYS A 7 27.08 -0.19 -5.25
CA LYS A 7 26.75 -0.73 -6.59
C LYS A 7 25.20 -0.85 -6.66
N PRO A 8 24.51 -1.27 -7.76
CA PRO A 8 23.07 -1.03 -7.87
C PRO A 8 22.31 -1.88 -6.85
N ASN A 9 22.15 -1.33 -5.65
CA ASN A 9 21.60 -1.97 -4.48
C ASN A 9 20.17 -1.48 -4.39
N TYR A 10 19.24 -2.21 -5.00
CA TYR A 10 17.85 -2.08 -4.61
C TYR A 10 17.72 -2.60 -3.18
N GLN A 11 16.99 -1.88 -2.33
CA GLN A 11 16.63 -2.33 -1.00
C GLN A 11 15.14 -2.64 -0.96
N THR A 12 14.80 -3.81 -0.43
CA THR A 12 13.41 -4.19 -0.20
C THR A 12 12.99 -3.75 1.20
N ILE A 13 11.95 -2.93 1.26
CA ILE A 13 11.41 -2.43 2.52
C ILE A 13 10.32 -3.39 2.99
N GLN A 14 10.56 -4.09 4.11
CA GLN A 14 9.61 -5.05 4.69
C GLN A 14 8.89 -4.54 5.94
N GLN A 15 9.36 -3.42 6.51
CA GLN A 15 8.81 -2.78 7.69
C GLN A 15 8.73 -1.28 7.44
N ASN A 16 7.88 -0.58 8.20
CA ASN A 16 7.72 0.86 8.07
C ASN A 16 9.11 1.53 8.15
N PRO A 17 9.60 2.12 7.04
CA PRO A 17 10.96 2.63 6.99
C PRO A 17 11.03 4.07 7.51
N ASP A 18 9.94 4.62 8.04
CA ASP A 18 9.95 5.98 8.58
C ASP A 18 10.99 6.12 9.71
N GLY A 19 11.90 7.07 9.54
CA GLY A 19 13.04 7.29 10.43
C GLY A 19 14.21 6.31 10.23
N VAL A 20 14.13 5.37 9.29
CA VAL A 20 15.27 4.48 8.95
C VAL A 20 16.38 5.29 8.31
N ARG A 21 17.61 5.08 8.80
CA ARG A 21 18.83 5.69 8.26
C ARG A 21 19.54 4.71 7.35
N LEU A 22 19.66 5.09 6.09
CA LEU A 22 20.51 4.42 5.11
C LEU A 22 21.87 5.13 5.08
N THR A 23 22.93 4.38 5.27
CA THR A 23 24.30 4.90 5.19
C THR A 23 25.03 4.26 4.02
N GLY A 24 25.65 5.07 3.17
CA GLY A 24 26.56 4.61 2.13
C GLY A 24 27.97 5.14 2.41
N THR A 25 28.97 4.34 2.11
CA THR A 25 30.38 4.79 2.12
C THR A 25 30.92 4.64 0.71
N ASP A 26 31.55 5.69 0.20
CA ASP A 26 32.20 5.64 -1.10
C ASP A 26 33.57 4.94 -1.03
N GLU A 27 34.19 4.75 -2.18
CA GLU A 27 35.50 4.12 -2.33
C GLU A 27 36.66 4.90 -1.68
N THR A 28 36.45 6.17 -1.35
CA THR A 28 37.41 7.03 -0.67
C THR A 28 37.19 7.08 0.84
N GLY A 29 36.16 6.40 1.35
CA GLY A 29 35.81 6.35 2.76
C GLY A 29 34.87 7.47 3.22
N GLN A 30 34.34 8.31 2.31
CA GLN A 30 33.36 9.33 2.66
C GLN A 30 32.00 8.68 2.93
N GLN A 31 31.36 9.07 4.04
CA GLN A 31 30.05 8.56 4.41
C GLN A 31 28.93 9.55 4.01
N ALA A 32 27.87 9.01 3.43
CA ALA A 32 26.60 9.69 3.20
C ALA A 32 25.50 9.03 4.02
N GLU A 33 24.60 9.82 4.60
CA GLU A 33 23.43 9.35 5.35
C GLU A 33 22.15 9.89 4.69
N LEU A 34 21.19 9.01 4.47
CA LEU A 34 19.83 9.31 4.04
C LEU A 34 18.86 8.80 5.10
N THR A 35 18.09 9.70 5.71
CA THR A 35 16.96 9.28 6.56
C THR A 35 15.72 9.20 5.69
N LEU A 36 15.03 8.06 5.72
CA LEU A 36 13.78 7.86 5.02
C LEU A 36 12.64 8.48 5.82
N THR A 37 11.86 9.32 5.16
CA THR A 37 10.58 9.84 5.67
C THR A 37 9.49 9.22 4.83
N VAL A 38 8.56 8.52 5.47
CA VAL A 38 7.45 7.89 4.75
C VAL A 38 6.13 8.47 5.17
N HIS A 39 5.42 8.98 4.18
CA HIS A 39 4.05 9.42 4.35
C HIS A 39 3.15 8.18 4.39
N THR A 40 3.10 7.32 3.38
CA THR A 40 2.16 6.18 3.41
C THR A 40 2.82 4.86 3.80
N TRP A 41 2.25 4.15 4.81
CA TRP A 41 2.64 2.77 5.15
C TRP A 41 1.44 1.81 5.19
N PHE A 42 1.67 0.57 4.75
CA PHE A 42 0.70 -0.53 4.81
C PHE A 42 1.21 -1.64 5.72
N GLU A 43 0.44 -1.96 6.77
CA GLU A 43 0.70 -3.11 7.63
C GLU A 43 0.47 -4.45 6.88
N ARG A 44 -0.27 -4.39 5.77
CA ARG A 44 -0.46 -5.51 4.84
C ARG A 44 -0.71 -4.99 3.43
N SER A 45 0.02 -5.54 2.47
CA SER A 45 -0.20 -5.33 1.03
C SER A 45 -1.24 -6.31 0.47
N GLY A 46 -1.86 -5.97 -0.67
CA GLY A 46 -3.01 -6.75 -1.18
C GLY A 46 -2.67 -7.96 -2.04
N LEU A 47 -1.81 -8.85 -1.52
CA LEU A 47 -1.70 -10.21 -2.07
C LEU A 47 -2.91 -11.08 -1.71
N THR A 48 -3.61 -10.75 -0.63
CA THR A 48 -4.77 -11.51 -0.15
C THR A 48 -6.06 -10.94 -0.68
N LYS A 49 -6.96 -11.83 -1.14
CA LYS A 49 -8.36 -11.49 -1.41
C LYS A 49 -9.24 -11.96 -0.27
N ASP A 50 -10.26 -11.17 0.03
CA ASP A 50 -11.27 -11.55 1.01
C ASP A 50 -12.58 -10.81 0.77
N PHE A 51 -13.63 -11.23 1.47
CA PHE A 51 -14.84 -10.46 1.59
C PHE A 51 -14.54 -9.15 2.33
N TYR A 52 -15.15 -8.05 1.89
CA TYR A 52 -14.90 -6.73 2.46
C TYR A 52 -15.10 -6.66 3.99
N SER A 53 -16.12 -7.35 4.53
CA SER A 53 -16.39 -7.42 5.97
C SER A 53 -15.24 -8.08 6.73
N HIS A 54 -14.69 -9.16 6.21
CA HIS A 54 -13.57 -9.86 6.84
C HIS A 54 -12.25 -9.09 6.64
N ALA A 55 -12.01 -8.54 5.45
CA ALA A 55 -10.89 -7.62 5.20
C ALA A 55 -10.89 -6.44 6.18
N LYS A 56 -12.06 -5.88 6.49
CA LYS A 56 -12.22 -4.79 7.46
C LYS A 56 -11.81 -5.24 8.86
N GLN A 57 -12.27 -6.42 9.30
CA GLN A 57 -11.87 -6.99 10.59
C GLN A 57 -10.37 -7.28 10.67
N LEU A 58 -9.80 -7.85 9.59
CA LEU A 58 -8.36 -8.12 9.50
C LEU A 58 -7.55 -6.84 9.61
N CYS A 59 -7.87 -5.79 8.84
CA CYS A 59 -7.16 -4.53 8.94
C CYS A 59 -7.32 -3.88 10.32
N GLN A 60 -8.50 -3.96 10.94
CA GLN A 60 -8.72 -3.46 12.30
C GLN A 60 -7.88 -4.19 13.34
N SER A 61 -7.70 -5.52 13.21
CA SER A 61 -6.84 -6.31 14.10
C SER A 61 -5.36 -5.91 14.03
N LEU A 62 -4.94 -5.32 12.90
CA LEU A 62 -3.62 -4.75 12.69
C LEU A 62 -3.52 -3.26 13.12
N GLY A 63 -4.54 -2.73 13.80
CA GLY A 63 -4.60 -1.31 14.17
C GLY A 63 -4.74 -0.37 12.97
N SER A 64 -5.23 -0.87 11.84
CA SER A 64 -5.30 -0.17 10.55
C SER A 64 -6.73 -0.22 9.97
N ARG A 65 -6.90 0.32 8.76
CA ARG A 65 -8.15 0.26 8.00
C ARG A 65 -7.85 -0.20 6.58
N ILE A 66 -8.87 -0.67 5.87
CA ILE A 66 -8.75 -0.85 4.42
C ILE A 66 -8.36 0.51 3.82
N ALA A 67 -7.33 0.52 2.98
CA ALA A 67 -6.82 1.71 2.32
C ALA A 67 -7.95 2.52 1.67
N SER A 68 -7.91 3.84 1.82
CA SER A 68 -8.85 4.72 1.10
C SER A 68 -8.39 4.92 -0.34
N LYS A 69 -9.30 5.42 -1.18
CA LYS A 69 -8.98 5.86 -2.55
C LYS A 69 -7.82 6.86 -2.56
N TYR A 70 -7.90 7.89 -1.73
CA TYR A 70 -6.86 8.92 -1.58
C TYR A 70 -5.47 8.33 -1.25
N VAL A 71 -5.40 7.37 -0.32
CA VAL A 71 -4.13 6.76 0.09
C VAL A 71 -3.47 5.99 -1.06
N LEU A 72 -4.26 5.25 -1.85
CA LEU A 72 -3.73 4.52 -3.01
C LEU A 72 -3.37 5.46 -4.17
N GLU A 73 -4.12 6.55 -4.38
CA GLU A 73 -3.77 7.58 -5.37
C GLU A 73 -2.40 8.20 -5.06
N ARG A 74 -2.20 8.65 -3.80
CA ARG A 74 -0.92 9.20 -3.35
C ARG A 74 0.24 8.21 -3.50
N LEU A 75 0.01 6.94 -3.15
CA LEU A 75 1.04 5.93 -3.31
C LEU A 75 1.37 5.71 -4.80
N TYR A 76 0.37 5.73 -5.69
CA TYR A 76 0.58 5.54 -7.12
C TYR A 76 1.29 6.74 -7.76
N GLU A 77 1.00 7.96 -7.33
CA GLU A 77 1.74 9.16 -7.73
C GLU A 77 3.24 9.05 -7.41
N GLU A 78 3.58 8.44 -6.28
CA GLU A 78 4.97 8.32 -5.79
C GLU A 78 5.71 7.12 -6.40
N TRP A 79 5.05 5.97 -6.52
CA TRP A 79 5.69 4.69 -6.87
C TRP A 79 5.32 4.17 -8.28
N GLY A 80 4.28 4.73 -8.89
CA GLY A 80 3.73 4.27 -10.15
C GLY A 80 3.12 2.87 -10.04
N ASN A 81 3.29 2.10 -11.11
CA ASN A 81 2.72 0.75 -11.24
C ASN A 81 3.14 -0.19 -10.09
N PHE A 82 2.21 -0.54 -9.20
CA PHE A 82 2.53 -1.37 -8.03
C PHE A 82 2.88 -2.81 -8.40
N TYR A 83 2.42 -3.31 -9.56
CA TYR A 83 2.74 -4.66 -10.01
C TYR A 83 4.24 -4.88 -10.27
N LEU A 84 5.02 -3.80 -10.40
CA LEU A 84 6.47 -3.89 -10.50
C LEU A 84 7.16 -4.26 -9.18
N TYR A 85 6.43 -4.26 -8.07
CA TYR A 85 6.98 -4.51 -6.73
C TYR A 85 6.36 -5.76 -6.10
N ASP A 86 7.21 -6.58 -5.50
CA ASP A 86 6.79 -7.74 -4.72
C ASP A 86 5.82 -7.32 -3.61
N GLY A 87 4.80 -8.14 -3.34
CA GLY A 87 3.76 -7.82 -2.36
C GLY A 87 2.50 -7.20 -2.94
N TRP A 88 2.45 -6.88 -4.23
CA TRP A 88 1.25 -6.36 -4.89
C TRP A 88 0.75 -7.32 -5.98
N ALA A 89 -0.49 -7.76 -5.87
CA ALA A 89 -1.20 -8.50 -6.91
C ALA A 89 -1.50 -7.62 -8.14
N ARG A 90 -1.51 -8.26 -9.31
CA ARG A 90 -1.89 -7.68 -10.62
C ARG A 90 -3.41 -7.60 -10.80
N GLU A 91 -4.13 -7.12 -9.80
CA GLU A 91 -5.59 -7.20 -9.78
C GLU A 91 -6.24 -5.97 -9.13
N PHE A 92 -7.57 -5.99 -9.01
CA PHE A 92 -8.33 -4.94 -8.36
C PHE A 92 -8.18 -4.98 -6.84
N TYR A 93 -8.02 -3.81 -6.23
CA TYR A 93 -7.98 -3.58 -4.79
C TYR A 93 -9.22 -2.82 -4.36
N VAL A 94 -10.01 -3.37 -3.44
CA VAL A 94 -11.14 -2.66 -2.84
C VAL A 94 -10.64 -1.64 -1.83
N THR A 95 -11.26 -0.46 -1.83
CA THR A 95 -10.95 0.61 -0.89
C THR A 95 -12.02 0.78 0.17
N SER A 96 -11.72 1.50 1.24
CA SER A 96 -12.74 1.92 2.21
C SER A 96 -13.65 3.04 1.71
N THR A 97 -13.29 3.71 0.62
CA THR A 97 -14.00 4.87 0.05
C THR A 97 -15.21 4.42 -0.77
N ASP A 98 -16.36 5.05 -0.51
CA ASP A 98 -17.57 4.79 -1.28
C ASP A 98 -17.46 5.36 -2.72
N TYR A 99 -17.94 4.58 -3.69
CA TYR A 99 -18.08 4.94 -5.11
C TYR A 99 -19.17 6.01 -5.31
N LEU A 100 -20.28 5.89 -4.58
CA LEU A 100 -21.36 6.87 -4.50
C LEU A 100 -21.79 6.95 -3.03
N ALA A 101 -21.92 8.16 -2.49
CA ALA A 101 -22.38 8.36 -1.12
C ALA A 101 -23.76 7.69 -0.94
N ALA A 102 -23.84 6.77 0.02
CA ALA A 102 -25.00 5.97 0.44
C ALA A 102 -25.19 4.59 -0.23
N SER A 103 -24.78 3.54 0.48
CA SER A 103 -25.68 2.42 0.81
C SER A 103 -25.10 1.57 1.95
N SER A 104 -25.93 1.25 2.95
CA SER A 104 -25.64 0.28 4.00
C SER A 104 -26.45 -1.00 3.75
N GLY A 105 -25.78 -2.16 3.75
CA GLY A 105 -26.40 -3.47 3.51
C GLY A 105 -25.38 -4.49 3.00
N SER A 106 -25.79 -5.75 2.83
CA SER A 106 -24.96 -6.91 2.41
C SER A 106 -24.16 -6.73 1.09
N ALA A 107 -24.38 -5.62 0.38
CA ALA A 107 -23.63 -5.17 -0.78
C ALA A 107 -22.60 -4.04 -0.47
N GLU A 108 -22.21 -3.82 0.79
CA GLU A 108 -21.26 -2.76 1.21
C GLU A 108 -20.01 -2.73 0.32
N HIS A 109 -19.49 -3.91 -0.05
CA HIS A 109 -18.34 -4.04 -0.94
C HIS A 109 -18.59 -3.48 -2.35
N GLN A 110 -19.80 -3.61 -2.90
CA GLN A 110 -20.15 -3.10 -4.24
C GLN A 110 -20.34 -1.59 -4.23
N ALA A 111 -20.50 -0.98 -3.05
CA ALA A 111 -20.54 0.46 -2.89
C ALA A 111 -19.14 1.08 -2.82
N LYS A 112 -18.06 0.30 -2.87
CA LYS A 112 -16.67 0.80 -2.76
C LYS A 112 -16.01 1.03 -4.11
N TRP A 113 -15.05 1.96 -4.14
CA TRP A 113 -14.08 2.04 -5.22
C TRP A 113 -13.18 0.80 -5.23
N ALA A 114 -12.86 0.33 -6.42
CA ALA A 114 -11.80 -0.63 -6.70
C ALA A 114 -10.74 -0.01 -7.63
N PHE A 115 -9.49 -0.35 -7.38
CA PHE A 115 -8.30 0.20 -8.03
C PHE A 115 -7.48 -0.88 -8.73
N TRP A 116 -7.08 -0.67 -9.99
CA TRP A 116 -6.21 -1.58 -10.74
C TRP A 116 -4.74 -1.13 -10.65
N ALA A 117 -3.94 -1.89 -9.91
CA ALA A 117 -2.55 -1.57 -9.57
C ALA A 117 -1.58 -1.40 -10.74
N GLU A 118 -1.88 -1.96 -11.91
CA GLU A 118 -0.96 -1.88 -13.06
C GLU A 118 -1.16 -0.62 -13.91
N THR A 119 -2.37 -0.05 -13.91
CA THR A 119 -2.77 0.94 -14.93
C THR A 119 -3.49 2.16 -14.35
N ASP A 120 -3.49 2.32 -13.03
CA ASP A 120 -4.20 3.42 -12.33
C ASP A 120 -5.70 3.53 -12.69
N ARG A 121 -6.37 2.40 -12.89
CA ARG A 121 -7.79 2.41 -13.28
C ARG A 121 -8.68 2.29 -12.05
N TRP A 122 -9.70 3.14 -12.02
CA TRP A 122 -10.67 3.21 -10.94
C TRP A 122 -12.05 2.83 -11.44
N MET A 123 -12.74 1.98 -10.70
CA MET A 123 -14.12 1.61 -11.00
C MET A 123 -14.90 1.26 -9.74
N ARG A 124 -16.22 1.14 -9.87
CA ARG A 124 -17.05 0.52 -8.85
C ARG A 124 -16.61 -0.93 -8.66
N ASN A 125 -16.42 -1.36 -7.42
CA ASN A 125 -16.14 -2.77 -7.13
C ASN A 125 -17.32 -3.64 -7.55
N ALA A 126 -17.04 -4.69 -8.33
CA ALA A 126 -18.04 -5.63 -8.85
C ALA A 126 -17.88 -7.04 -8.28
N TRP A 127 -16.88 -7.28 -7.42
CA TRP A 127 -16.51 -8.60 -6.94
C TRP A 127 -16.76 -8.75 -5.44
N ALA A 128 -17.23 -9.94 -5.04
CA ALA A 128 -17.51 -10.27 -3.65
C ALA A 128 -16.23 -10.44 -2.82
N MET A 129 -15.18 -11.01 -3.42
CA MET A 129 -13.85 -11.12 -2.85
C MET A 129 -12.85 -10.37 -3.73
N THR A 130 -12.15 -9.41 -3.15
CA THR A 130 -11.26 -8.50 -3.86
C THR A 130 -9.98 -8.33 -3.06
N ALA A 131 -8.86 -8.01 -3.71
CA ALA A 131 -7.63 -7.71 -2.97
C ALA A 131 -7.83 -6.46 -2.10
N PHE A 132 -7.09 -6.33 -1.01
CA PHE A 132 -7.18 -5.19 -0.10
C PHE A 132 -5.83 -4.90 0.53
N ALA A 133 -5.54 -3.63 0.79
CA ALA A 133 -4.37 -3.22 1.55
C ALA A 133 -4.81 -2.62 2.89
N CYS A 134 -4.08 -2.91 3.97
CA CYS A 134 -4.33 -2.37 5.29
C CYS A 134 -3.33 -1.25 5.56
N GLY A 135 -3.81 0.00 5.64
CA GLY A 135 -2.98 1.17 5.91
C GLY A 135 -3.53 1.99 7.07
N LYS A 136 -2.65 2.77 7.69
CA LYS A 136 -3.07 3.81 8.64
C LYS A 136 -3.59 5.01 7.83
N GLN A 137 -4.73 5.56 8.21
CA GLN A 137 -5.15 6.85 7.66
C GLN A 137 -4.21 7.91 8.22
N GLN A 138 -3.48 8.58 7.34
CA GLN A 138 -2.89 9.87 7.67
C GLN A 138 -3.97 10.93 7.51
N TYR A 139 -4.18 11.70 8.57
CA TYR A 139 -5.07 12.86 8.60
C TYR A 139 -4.33 14.09 8.07
#